data_AF-A0A392R1W0-F1
#
_entry.id   AF-A0A392R1W0-F1
#
_cell.length_a   1.000
_cell.length_b   1.000
_cell.length_c   1.000
_cell.angle_alpha   90.00
_cell.angle_beta   90.00
_cell.angle_gamma   90.00
#
_symmetry.space_group_name_H-M   'P 1'
#
loop_
_entity.id
_entity.type
_entity.pdbx_description
1 polymer ?
#
loop_
_entity_poly.entity_id
_entity_poly.type
_entity_poly.pdbx_seq_one_letter_code
_entity_poly.pdbx_strand_id
1 'polypeptide(L)'
;MSQSEEPTSAAVDRISQLPNETLCHILSFLPIKQAFTTTILSKRWHPVCYSLTVLRFDDETVADYDTFNRFCRFIDTFNQQQSQLKTFSFKCRFWFNDDNRRSFDAWLEAAKRRRIEEFHILLNNVTMNSNIFISQT
;
A
#
# COMPACT_ATOMS: atom_id res chain seq x y z
N MET A 1 19.28 -11.03 54.50
CA MET A 1 18.09 -11.48 53.76
C MET A 1 18.33 -11.15 52.31
N SER A 2 18.70 -12.14 51.50
CA SER A 2 18.96 -11.96 50.08
C SER A 2 17.62 -11.95 49.35
N GLN A 3 17.24 -10.81 48.77
CA GLN A 3 16.09 -10.74 47.87
C GLN A 3 16.51 -11.30 46.52
N SER A 4 15.93 -12.44 46.16
CA SER A 4 15.97 -13.00 44.82
C SER A 4 15.05 -12.16 43.93
N GLU A 5 15.61 -11.41 42.98
CA GLU A 5 14.82 -10.84 41.90
C GLU A 5 14.44 -11.96 40.93
N GLU A 6 13.15 -12.29 40.86
CA GLU A 6 12.61 -13.16 39.81
C GLU A 6 12.74 -12.47 38.45
N PRO A 7 13.19 -13.16 37.40
CA PRO A 7 13.28 -12.57 36.07
C PRO A 7 11.86 -12.32 35.56
N THR A 8 11.51 -11.04 35.41
CA THR A 8 10.33 -10.62 34.67
C THR A 8 10.38 -11.27 33.29
N SER A 9 9.39 -12.12 32.99
CA SER A 9 9.22 -12.71 31.66
C SER A 9 9.09 -11.56 30.66
N ALA A 10 10.20 -11.21 30.01
CA ALA A 10 10.21 -10.24 28.94
C ALA A 10 9.23 -10.75 27.87
N ALA A 11 8.19 -9.97 27.59
CA ALA A 11 7.20 -10.33 26.59
C ALA A 11 7.92 -10.63 25.26
N VAL A 12 7.85 -11.89 24.82
CA VAL A 12 8.53 -12.33 23.59
C VAL A 12 7.88 -11.63 22.41
N ASP A 13 8.65 -10.80 21.69
CA ASP A 13 8.20 -10.17 20.45
C ASP A 13 8.18 -11.20 19.31
N ARG A 14 7.09 -11.96 19.24
CA ARG A 14 6.86 -13.02 18.25
C ARG A 14 6.67 -12.46 16.84
N ILE A 15 6.19 -11.23 16.73
CA ILE A 15 5.91 -10.57 15.45
C ILE A 15 7.24 -10.21 14.76
N SER A 16 8.20 -9.67 15.49
CA SER A 16 9.54 -9.38 14.96
C SER A 16 10.35 -10.64 14.60
N GLN A 17 9.97 -11.81 15.12
CA GLN A 17 10.63 -13.09 14.82
C GLN A 17 10.11 -13.77 13.54
N LEU A 18 9.00 -13.32 12.95
CA LEU A 18 8.47 -13.91 11.73
C LEU A 18 9.44 -13.73 10.54
N PRO A 19 9.52 -14.67 9.58
CA PRO A 19 10.27 -14.49 8.32
C PRO A 19 9.79 -13.29 7.49
N ASN A 20 10.65 -12.73 6.64
CA ASN A 20 10.31 -11.56 5.81
C ASN A 20 9.16 -11.87 4.85
N GLU A 21 9.10 -13.10 4.34
CA GLU A 21 8.07 -13.58 3.43
C GLU A 21 6.70 -13.58 4.12
N THR A 22 6.64 -14.01 5.38
CA THR A 22 5.42 -13.98 6.18
C THR A 22 4.99 -12.55 6.48
N LEU A 23 5.94 -11.66 6.82
CA LEU A 23 5.65 -10.23 6.99
C LEU A 23 5.11 -9.61 5.70
N CYS A 24 5.75 -9.90 4.56
CA CYS A 24 5.32 -9.44 3.24
C CYS A 24 3.88 -9.90 2.95
N HIS A 25 3.57 -11.17 3.22
CA HIS A 25 2.24 -11.71 3.05
C HIS A 25 1.21 -11.01 3.95
N ILE A 26 1.49 -10.80 5.23
CA ILE A 26 0.61 -10.06 6.16
C ILE A 26 0.37 -8.64 5.63
N LEU A 27 1.43 -7.94 5.23
CA LEU A 27 1.38 -6.58 4.73
C LEU A 27 0.60 -6.46 3.41
N SER A 28 0.58 -7.52 2.58
CA SER A 28 -0.16 -7.54 1.31
C SER A 28 -1.69 -7.43 1.48
N PHE A 29 -2.21 -7.75 2.67
CA PHE A 29 -3.63 -7.59 2.99
C PHE A 29 -4.00 -6.17 3.40
N LEU A 30 -3.02 -5.33 3.73
CA LEU A 30 -3.26 -3.98 4.22
C LEU A 30 -3.30 -2.97 3.07
N PRO A 31 -4.10 -1.89 3.18
CA PRO A 31 -3.87 -0.69 2.39
C PRO A 31 -2.42 -0.22 2.55
N ILE A 32 -1.80 0.21 1.46
CA ILE A 32 -0.36 0.51 1.39
C ILE A 32 0.08 1.57 2.42
N LYS A 33 -0.78 2.55 2.73
CA LYS A 33 -0.56 3.53 3.81
C LYS A 33 -0.38 2.84 5.17
N GLN A 34 -1.25 1.87 5.48
CA GLN A 34 -1.19 1.13 6.74
C GLN A 34 0.01 0.20 6.75
N ALA A 35 0.32 -0.48 5.63
CA ALA A 35 1.51 -1.29 5.50
C ALA A 35 2.77 -0.49 5.85
N PHE A 36 2.97 0.69 5.27
CA PHE A 36 4.10 1.55 5.62
C PHE A 36 4.04 2.11 7.05
N THR A 37 2.86 2.28 7.64
CA THR A 37 2.72 2.72 9.04
C THR A 37 3.22 1.66 10.02
N THR A 38 3.10 0.36 9.69
CA THR A 38 3.63 -0.72 10.54
C THR A 38 5.16 -0.71 10.68
N THR A 39 5.88 0.07 9.85
CA THR A 39 7.34 0.22 9.97
C THR A 39 7.79 0.85 11.29
N ILE A 40 6.87 1.49 12.02
CA ILE A 40 7.08 1.99 13.38
C ILE A 40 7.31 0.85 14.38
N LEU A 41 6.74 -0.34 14.14
CA LEU A 41 6.88 -1.51 15.03
C LEU A 41 8.32 -2.06 15.01
N SER A 42 8.99 -2.02 13.86
CA SER A 42 10.38 -2.43 13.72
C SER A 42 10.96 -1.94 12.40
N LYS A 43 12.22 -1.48 12.44
CA LYS A 43 12.97 -1.03 11.25
C LYS A 43 13.03 -2.08 10.14
N ARG A 44 12.93 -3.37 10.51
CA ARG A 44 12.92 -4.51 9.58
C ARG A 44 11.76 -4.47 8.59
N TRP A 45 10.64 -3.87 8.95
CA TRP A 45 9.43 -3.86 8.14
C TRP A 45 9.53 -2.90 6.96
N HIS A 46 10.40 -1.89 7.05
CA HIS A 46 10.57 -0.88 6.01
C HIS A 46 10.99 -1.47 4.65
N PRO A 47 12.08 -2.25 4.54
CA PRO A 47 12.44 -2.90 3.26
C PRO A 47 11.40 -3.93 2.80
N VAL A 48 10.68 -4.58 3.73
CA VAL A 48 9.62 -5.54 3.39
C VAL A 48 8.45 -4.84 2.68
N CYS A 49 8.07 -3.63 3.10
CA CYS A 49 7.04 -2.84 2.43
C CYS A 49 7.38 -2.54 0.96
N TYR A 50 8.67 -2.34 0.64
CA TYR A 50 9.10 -2.16 -0.76
C TYR A 50 9.12 -3.45 -1.57
N SER A 51 9.01 -4.62 -0.93
CA SER A 51 8.90 -5.90 -1.62
C SER A 51 7.44 -6.26 -1.96
N LEU A 52 6.49 -5.40 -1.60
CA LEU A 52 5.08 -5.62 -1.89
C LEU A 52 4.80 -5.52 -3.39
N THR A 53 4.19 -6.58 -3.92
CA THR A 53 3.68 -6.64 -5.30
C THR A 53 2.21 -6.21 -5.39
N VAL A 54 1.64 -5.75 -4.27
CA VAL A 54 0.24 -5.35 -4.14
C VAL A 54 0.18 -3.87 -3.81
N LEU A 55 -0.52 -3.10 -4.64
CA LEU A 55 -0.82 -1.70 -4.39
C LEU A 55 -2.31 -1.58 -4.07
N ARG A 56 -2.63 -1.56 -2.77
CA ARG A 56 -4.00 -1.36 -2.28
C ARG A 56 -4.14 0.05 -1.72
N PHE A 57 -4.88 0.89 -2.41
CA PHE A 57 -5.31 2.18 -1.89
C PHE A 57 -6.75 2.10 -1.37
N ASP A 58 -6.95 2.57 -0.15
CA ASP A 58 -8.26 2.80 0.45
C ASP A 58 -8.23 4.14 1.19
N ASP A 59 -9.14 5.04 0.81
CA ASP A 59 -9.26 6.38 1.38
C ASP A 59 -10.05 6.44 2.69
N GLU A 60 -10.50 5.30 3.23
CA GLU A 60 -11.23 5.25 4.51
C GLU A 60 -10.55 5.94 5.67
N THR A 61 -9.21 5.94 5.68
CA THR A 61 -8.40 6.52 6.75
C THR A 61 -7.78 7.87 6.37
N VAL A 62 -8.24 8.48 5.28
CA VAL A 62 -7.76 9.79 4.82
C VAL A 62 -8.69 10.86 5.38
N ALA A 63 -8.16 11.69 6.28
CA ALA A 63 -8.95 12.65 7.05
C ALA A 63 -9.38 13.88 6.23
N ASP A 64 -8.53 14.30 5.29
CA ASP A 64 -8.70 15.54 4.54
C ASP A 64 -7.97 15.50 3.19
N TYR A 65 -8.22 16.53 2.38
CA TYR A 65 -7.71 16.64 1.02
C TYR A 65 -6.18 16.84 0.94
N ASP A 66 -5.55 17.53 1.91
CA ASP A 66 -4.09 17.68 1.93
C ASP A 66 -3.42 16.35 2.25
N THR A 67 -3.97 15.61 3.22
CA THR A 67 -3.54 14.24 3.53
C THR A 67 -3.67 13.33 2.30
N PHE A 68 -4.75 13.46 1.53
CA PHE A 68 -4.92 12.74 0.27
C PHE A 68 -3.82 13.10 -0.74
N ASN A 69 -3.56 14.39 -0.98
CA ASN A 69 -2.54 14.83 -1.94
C ASN A 69 -1.13 14.37 -1.54
N ARG A 70 -0.79 14.42 -0.26
CA ARG A 70 0.49 13.88 0.26
C ARG A 70 0.61 12.40 -0.02
N PHE A 71 -0.49 11.67 0.16
CA PHE A 71 -0.54 10.25 -0.15
C PHE A 71 -0.38 9.98 -1.66
N CYS A 72 -1.06 10.73 -2.53
CA CYS A 72 -0.87 10.62 -3.99
C CYS A 72 0.61 10.80 -4.39
N ARG A 73 1.28 11.82 -3.86
CA ARG A 73 2.73 12.04 -4.10
C ARG A 73 3.60 10.88 -3.61
N PHE A 74 3.24 10.27 -2.48
CA PHE A 74 3.92 9.07 -1.99
C PHE A 74 3.73 7.89 -2.96
N ILE A 75 2.53 7.67 -3.48
CA ILE A 75 2.26 6.61 -4.46
C ILE A 75 2.94 6.88 -5.79
N ASP A 76 3.03 8.13 -6.24
CA ASP A 76 3.82 8.49 -7.43
C ASP A 76 5.28 8.03 -7.27
N THR A 77 5.87 8.29 -6.10
CA THR A 77 7.24 7.89 -5.79
C THR A 77 7.37 6.36 -5.69
N PHE A 78 6.46 5.70 -4.98
CA PHE A 78 6.46 4.25 -4.82
C PHE A 78 6.29 3.54 -6.17
N ASN A 79 5.34 4.00 -6.98
CA ASN A 79 5.04 3.41 -8.27
C ASN A 79 6.23 3.51 -9.24
N GLN A 80 7.06 4.55 -9.16
CA GLN A 80 8.29 4.66 -9.95
C GLN A 80 9.34 3.61 -9.56
N GLN A 81 9.39 3.20 -8.28
CA GLN A 81 10.38 2.26 -7.77
C GLN A 81 9.98 0.79 -7.93
N GLN A 82 8.69 0.51 -8.12
CA GLN A 82 8.19 -0.87 -8.23
C GLN A 82 8.29 -1.44 -9.64
N SER A 83 8.84 -2.63 -9.79
CA SER A 83 8.95 -3.32 -11.09
C SER A 83 7.95 -4.48 -11.27
N GLN A 84 7.43 -5.05 -10.18
CA GLN A 84 6.66 -6.31 -10.21
C GLN A 84 5.25 -6.19 -9.60
N LEU A 85 4.55 -5.09 -9.88
CA LEU A 85 3.18 -4.92 -9.38
C LEU A 85 2.24 -5.97 -10.01
N LYS A 86 1.69 -6.87 -9.17
CA LYS A 86 0.77 -7.95 -9.56
C LYS A 86 -0.69 -7.59 -9.29
N THR A 87 -0.96 -6.90 -8.19
CA THR A 87 -2.33 -6.51 -7.81
C THR A 87 -2.42 -5.00 -7.69
N PHE A 88 -3.42 -4.41 -8.34
CA PHE A 88 -3.76 -2.99 -8.19
C PHE A 88 -5.21 -2.87 -7.71
N SER A 89 -5.39 -2.38 -6.49
CA SER A 89 -6.70 -2.11 -5.89
C SER A 89 -6.78 -0.66 -5.51
N PHE A 90 -7.74 0.07 -6.07
CA PHE A 90 -7.90 1.49 -5.82
C PHE A 90 -9.34 1.82 -5.45
N LYS A 91 -9.55 2.18 -4.18
CA LYS A 91 -10.84 2.60 -3.64
C LYS A 91 -10.74 4.06 -3.18
N CYS A 92 -11.45 4.93 -3.89
CA CYS A 92 -11.46 6.36 -3.60
C CYS A 92 -12.89 6.90 -3.69
N ARG A 93 -13.32 7.51 -2.59
CA ARG A 93 -14.58 8.24 -2.41
C ARG A 93 -14.37 9.74 -2.52
N PHE A 94 -13.14 10.24 -2.36
CA PHE A 94 -12.80 11.66 -2.60
C PHE A 94 -12.91 12.04 -4.08
N TRP A 95 -13.28 13.31 -4.29
CA TRP A 95 -13.29 13.93 -5.62
C TRP A 95 -11.85 14.18 -6.08
N PHE A 96 -11.58 13.89 -7.35
CA PHE A 96 -10.30 14.16 -7.98
C PHE A 96 -10.23 15.63 -8.42
N ASN A 97 -9.16 16.34 -8.07
CA ASN A 97 -8.69 17.44 -8.90
C ASN A 97 -7.91 16.88 -10.11
N ASP A 98 -7.54 17.77 -11.02
CA ASP A 98 -6.80 17.40 -12.23
C ASP A 98 -5.43 16.74 -11.94
N ASP A 99 -4.73 17.17 -10.90
CA ASP A 99 -3.42 16.59 -10.53
C ASP A 99 -3.55 15.14 -10.06
N ASN A 100 -4.48 14.87 -9.15
CA ASN A 100 -4.72 13.51 -8.66
C ASN A 100 -5.23 12.60 -9.77
N ARG A 101 -5.97 13.14 -10.74
CA ARG A 101 -6.42 12.38 -11.91
C ARG A 101 -5.24 11.98 -12.79
N ARG A 102 -4.31 12.90 -13.04
CA ARG A 102 -3.07 12.61 -13.79
C ARG A 102 -2.21 11.56 -13.09
N SER A 103 -2.04 11.66 -11.76
CA SER A 103 -1.33 10.63 -10.99
C SER A 103 -2.03 9.28 -11.11
N PHE A 104 -3.35 9.23 -10.95
CA PHE A 104 -4.13 8.00 -11.12
C PHE A 104 -3.99 7.39 -12.52
N ASP A 105 -4.12 8.19 -13.58
CA ASP A 105 -3.93 7.73 -14.96
C ASP A 105 -2.51 7.18 -15.16
N ALA A 106 -1.48 7.81 -14.58
CA ALA A 106 -0.11 7.32 -14.62
C ALA A 106 0.08 5.99 -13.86
N TRP A 107 -0.56 5.82 -12.71
CA TRP A 107 -0.55 4.56 -11.96
C TRP A 107 -1.21 3.44 -12.76
N LEU A 108 -2.33 3.76 -13.40
CA LEU A 108 -3.07 2.82 -14.23
C LEU A 108 -2.26 2.39 -15.46
N GLU A 109 -1.63 3.32 -16.15
CA GLU A 109 -0.75 3.00 -17.28
C GLU A 109 0.47 2.17 -16.83
N ALA A 110 1.04 2.46 -15.66
CA ALA A 110 2.10 1.65 -15.08
C ALA A 110 1.61 0.23 -14.75
N ALA A 111 0.41 0.09 -14.19
CA ALA A 111 -0.20 -1.19 -13.88
C ALA A 111 -0.46 -2.01 -15.15
N LYS A 112 -1.00 -1.40 -16.22
CA LYS A 112 -1.20 -2.06 -17.53
C LYS A 112 0.10 -2.59 -18.11
N ARG A 113 1.16 -1.76 -18.11
CA ARG A 113 2.49 -2.15 -18.62
C ARG A 113 3.08 -3.36 -17.87
N ARG A 114 2.72 -3.52 -16.59
CA ARG A 114 3.21 -4.58 -15.71
C ARG A 114 2.41 -5.88 -15.79
N ARG A 115 1.36 -5.95 -16.62
CA ARG A 115 0.48 -7.13 -16.77
C ARG A 115 -0.04 -7.63 -15.41
N ILE A 116 -0.69 -6.73 -14.67
CA ILE A 116 -1.33 -7.06 -13.39
C ILE A 116 -2.22 -8.29 -13.52
N GLU A 117 -2.17 -9.14 -12.50
CA GLU A 117 -2.98 -10.35 -12.35
C GLU A 117 -4.37 -10.00 -11.78
N GLU A 118 -4.43 -8.99 -10.92
CA GLU A 118 -5.66 -8.56 -10.23
C GLU A 118 -5.86 -7.05 -10.32
N PHE A 119 -7.10 -6.63 -10.60
CA PHE A 119 -7.47 -5.23 -10.77
C PHE A 119 -8.83 -4.92 -10.15
N HIS A 120 -8.84 -4.01 -9.18
CA HIS A 120 -10.05 -3.56 -8.51
C HIS A 120 -10.12 -2.04 -8.49
N ILE A 121 -11.22 -1.47 -8.97
CA ILE A 121 -11.47 -0.03 -8.88
C ILE A 121 -12.85 0.22 -8.29
N LEU A 122 -12.90 1.07 -7.27
CA LEU A 122 -14.12 1.65 -6.72
C LEU A 122 -13.94 3.17 -6.67
N LEU A 123 -14.69 3.87 -7.52
CA LEU A 123 -14.67 5.34 -7.63
C LEU A 123 -16.09 5.87 -7.47
N ASN A 124 -16.26 6.93 -6.68
CA ASN A 124 -17.50 7.70 -6.66
C ASN A 124 -17.44 8.83 -7.70
N ASN A 125 -18.41 8.90 -8.60
CA ASN A 125 -18.59 9.99 -9.57
C ASN A 125 -17.35 10.30 -10.45
N VAL A 126 -16.60 9.27 -10.91
CA VAL A 126 -15.49 9.47 -11.86
C VAL A 126 -15.82 8.83 -13.21
N THR A 127 -15.79 9.65 -14.27
CA THR A 127 -15.77 9.16 -15.66
C THR A 127 -14.36 8.71 -16.01
N MET A 128 -14.15 7.40 -16.04
CA MET A 128 -12.91 6.81 -16.56
C MET A 128 -12.81 7.01 -18.07
N ASN A 129 -11.59 7.24 -18.57
CA ASN A 129 -11.32 7.32 -20.00
C ASN A 129 -11.67 5.97 -20.68
N SER A 130 -12.35 6.00 -21.82
CA SER A 130 -12.91 4.80 -22.48
C SER A 130 -11.85 3.78 -22.90
N ASN A 131 -10.58 4.18 -23.00
CA ASN A 131 -9.46 3.35 -23.46
C ASN A 131 -8.84 2.49 -22.33
N ILE A 132 -9.43 2.51 -21.13
CA ILE A 132 -8.88 1.80 -19.98
C ILE A 132 -9.16 0.29 -20.02
N PHE A 133 -10.27 -0.13 -20.64
CA PHE A 133 -10.74 -1.52 -20.62
C PHE A 133 -10.70 -2.21 -21.97
N ILE A 134 -9.69 -1.95 -22.80
CA ILE A 134 -9.51 -2.73 -24.02
C ILE A 134 -8.70 -3.98 -23.68
N SER A 135 -9.41 -5.06 -23.38
CA SER A 135 -8.84 -6.41 -23.41
C SER A 135 -8.45 -6.70 -24.85
N GLN A 136 -7.15 -6.78 -25.14
CA GLN A 136 -6.69 -7.42 -26.36
C GLN A 136 -6.71 -8.93 -26.09
N THR A 137 -7.69 -9.59 -26.68
CA THR A 137 -7.80 -11.06 -26.73
C THR A 137 -6.85 -11.60 -27.80
#